data_AF-A0A949LSP2-F1
#
_entry.id   AF-A0A949LSP2-F1
#
_cell.length_a   1.000
_cell.length_b   1.000
_cell.length_c   1.000
_cell.angle_alpha   90.00
_cell.angle_beta   90.00
_cell.angle_gamma   90.00
#
_symmetry.space_group_name_H-M   'P 1'
#
loop_
_entity.id
_entity.type
_entity.pdbx_description
1 polymer ?
#
loop_
_entity_poly.entity_id
_entity_poly.type
_entity_poly.pdbx_seq_one_letter_code
_entity_poly.pdbx_strand_id
1 'polypeptide(L)'
;MAKANYTLVAALSIAATLGGLLFGYDTAVISGAVDAINYNFIDPRHLAESARNTLSGVTISCALLGCVIGAALAGPISTNIGR
;
A
#
# COMPACT_ATOMS: atom_id res chain seq x y z
N MET A 1 16.09 38.18 -9.81
CA MET A 1 15.12 37.08 -9.98
C MET A 1 15.91 35.80 -10.20
N ALA A 2 15.87 34.86 -9.26
CA ALA A 2 16.65 33.62 -9.39
C ALA A 2 16.10 32.79 -10.56
N LYS A 3 16.99 32.27 -11.42
CA LYS A 3 16.62 31.41 -12.55
C LYS A 3 16.25 30.03 -12.00
N ALA A 4 15.03 29.55 -12.27
CA ALA A 4 14.60 28.23 -11.82
C ALA A 4 15.48 27.14 -12.46
N ASN A 5 16.01 26.22 -11.65
CA ASN A 5 16.77 25.07 -12.15
C ASN A 5 15.81 23.92 -12.46
N TYR A 6 15.35 23.86 -13.71
CA TYR A 6 14.38 22.87 -14.18
C TYR A 6 14.83 21.42 -13.96
N THR A 7 16.13 21.15 -14.03
CA THR A 7 16.69 19.81 -13.78
C THR A 7 16.49 19.37 -12.33
N LEU A 8 16.71 20.27 -11.36
CA LEU A 8 16.48 19.99 -9.94
C LEU A 8 14.99 19.75 -9.64
N VAL A 9 14.11 20.56 -10.23
CA VAL A 9 12.65 20.41 -10.04
C VAL A 9 12.18 19.07 -10.61
N ALA A 10 12.65 18.68 -11.79
CA ALA A 10 12.32 17.39 -12.39
C ALA A 10 12.82 16.22 -11.55
N ALA A 11 14.06 16.26 -11.07
CA ALA A 11 14.63 15.22 -10.22
C ALA A 11 13.85 15.05 -8.90
N LEU A 12 13.50 16.15 -8.22
CA LEU A 12 12.70 16.12 -7.00
C LEU A 12 11.29 15.59 -7.26
N SER A 13 10.67 15.97 -8.38
CA SER A 13 9.34 15.47 -8.75
C SER A 13 9.35 13.97 -9.01
N ILE A 14 10.35 13.44 -9.70
CA ILE A 14 10.49 11.99 -9.94
C ILE A 14 10.69 11.26 -8.61
N ALA A 15 11.56 11.77 -7.74
CA ALA A 15 11.77 11.18 -6.42
C ALA A 15 10.47 11.17 -5.59
N ALA A 16 9.67 12.23 -5.63
CA ALA A 16 8.39 12.30 -4.94
C ALA A 16 7.34 11.34 -5.51
N THR A 17 7.27 11.18 -6.84
CA THR A 17 6.28 10.29 -7.47
C THR A 17 6.60 8.81 -7.30
N LEU A 18 7.84 8.44 -6.99
CA LEU A 18 8.19 7.07 -6.59
C LEU A 18 7.38 6.60 -5.37
N GLY A 19 7.00 7.50 -4.45
CA GLY A 19 6.09 7.16 -3.36
C GLY A 19 4.72 6.70 -3.86
N GLY A 20 4.16 7.39 -4.85
CA GLY A 20 2.91 6.98 -5.51
C GLY A 20 3.04 5.69 -6.32
N LEU A 21 4.18 5.50 -6.98
CA LEU A 21 4.49 4.26 -7.68
C LEU A 21 4.52 3.06 -6.72
N LEU A 22 5.19 3.19 -5.58
CA LEU A 22 5.28 2.15 -4.55
C LEU A 22 3.91 1.83 -3.93
N PHE A 23 3.09 2.85 -3.69
CA PHE A 23 1.71 2.66 -3.22
C PHE A 23 0.88 1.84 -4.22
N GLY A 24 0.97 2.17 -5.52
CA GLY A 24 0.30 1.41 -6.58
C GLY A 24 0.83 -0.02 -6.70
N TYR A 25 2.14 -0.22 -6.56
CA TYR A 25 2.78 -1.53 -6.62
C TYR A 25 2.23 -2.50 -5.56
N ASP A 26 2.13 -2.08 -4.29
CA ASP A 26 1.61 -2.92 -3.21
C ASP A 26 0.18 -3.41 -3.48
N THR A 27 -0.70 -2.52 -3.96
CA THR A 27 -2.09 -2.89 -4.29
C THR A 27 -2.18 -3.87 -5.48
N ALA A 28 -1.31 -3.71 -6.47
CA ALA A 28 -1.26 -4.61 -7.63
C ALA A 28 -0.72 -6.00 -7.26
N VAL A 29 0.33 -6.07 -6.44
CA VAL A 29 0.94 -7.33 -6.01
C VAL A 29 -0.03 -8.18 -5.20
N ILE A 30 -0.75 -7.58 -4.25
CA ILE A 30 -1.75 -8.32 -3.46
C ILE A 30 -2.88 -8.85 -4.33
N SER A 31 -3.35 -8.07 -5.30
CA SER A 31 -4.39 -8.51 -6.24
C SER A 31 -3.95 -9.74 -7.05
N GLY A 32 -2.67 -9.82 -7.42
CA GLY A 32 -2.10 -10.99 -8.12
C GLY A 32 -1.79 -12.19 -7.22
N ALA A 33 -1.67 -11.98 -5.90
CA ALA A 33 -1.32 -13.02 -4.93
C ALA A 33 -2.53 -13.72 -4.30
N VAL A 34 -3.76 -13.23 -4.52
CA VAL A 34 -4.99 -13.73 -3.87
C VAL A 34 -5.13 -15.25 -3.99
N ASP A 35 -5.01 -15.80 -5.20
CA ASP A 35 -5.19 -17.24 -5.43
C ASP A 35 -4.12 -18.07 -4.74
N ALA A 36 -2.87 -17.61 -4.76
CA ALA A 36 -1.77 -18.26 -4.07
C ALA A 36 -1.95 -18.23 -2.54
N ILE A 37 -2.46 -17.13 -2.00
CA ILE A 37 -2.76 -16.99 -0.56
C ILE A 37 -3.89 -17.96 -0.17
N ASN A 38 -4.96 -18.02 -0.96
CA ASN A 38 -6.08 -18.93 -0.71
C ASN A 38 -5.62 -20.38 -0.70
N TYR A 39 -4.90 -20.81 -1.75
CA TYR A 39 -4.40 -22.18 -1.90
C TYR A 39 -3.45 -22.61 -0.77
N ASN A 40 -2.52 -21.74 -0.36
CA ASN A 40 -1.48 -22.12 0.62
C ASN A 40 -1.91 -21.94 2.08
N PHE A 41 -2.79 -20.98 2.39
CA PHE A 41 -3.05 -20.58 3.78
C PHE A 41 -4.50 -20.74 4.25
N ILE A 42 -5.47 -20.81 3.32
CA ILE A 42 -6.90 -20.82 3.64
C ILE A 42 -7.51 -22.18 3.34
N ASP A 43 -7.27 -22.72 2.15
CA ASP A 43 -7.82 -24.00 1.70
C ASP A 43 -7.41 -25.19 2.59
N PRO A 44 -6.16 -25.29 3.08
CA PRO A 44 -5.73 -26.37 3.97
C PRO A 44 -6.44 -26.38 5.33
N ARG A 45 -7.16 -25.32 5.68
CA ARG A 45 -7.88 -25.21 6.96
C ARG A 45 -9.26 -25.85 6.95
N HIS A 46 -9.73 -26.37 5.79
CA HIS A 46 -11.01 -27.07 5.62
C HIS A 46 -12.21 -26.37 6.30
N LEU A 47 -12.25 -25.05 6.21
CA LEU A 47 -13.28 -24.20 6.80
C LEU A 47 -14.57 -24.22 5.96
N ALA A 48 -15.70 -23.93 6.61
CA ALA A 48 -16.95 -23.63 5.91
C ALA A 48 -16.77 -22.42 4.97
N GLU A 49 -17.52 -22.40 3.86
CA GLU A 49 -17.38 -21.40 2.78
C GLU A 49 -17.47 -19.95 3.30
N SER A 50 -18.40 -19.68 4.22
CA SER A 50 -18.56 -18.37 4.86
C SER A 50 -17.31 -17.93 5.65
N ALA A 51 -16.71 -18.86 6.39
CA ALA A 51 -15.50 -18.60 7.17
C ALA A 51 -14.26 -18.46 6.27
N ARG A 52 -14.18 -19.21 5.16
CA ARG A 52 -13.10 -19.08 4.15
C ARG A 52 -13.11 -17.70 3.50
N ASN A 53 -14.28 -17.27 3.01
CA ASN A 53 -14.41 -15.97 2.35
C ASN A 53 -14.13 -14.81 3.30
N THR A 54 -14.57 -14.92 4.55
CA THR A 54 -14.27 -13.92 5.59
C THR A 54 -12.77 -13.85 5.87
N LEU A 55 -12.10 -15.00 6.04
CA LEU A 55 -10.67 -15.04 6.31
C LEU A 55 -9.86 -14.47 5.14
N SER A 56 -10.19 -14.87 3.90
CA SER A 56 -9.55 -14.35 2.69
C SER A 56 -9.71 -12.84 2.57
N GLY A 57 -10.95 -12.34 2.72
CA GLY A 57 -11.25 -10.92 2.69
C GLY A 57 -10.50 -10.12 3.75
N VAL A 58 -10.42 -10.62 4.99
CA VAL A 58 -9.66 -9.98 6.07
C VAL A 58 -8.17 -9.98 5.79
N THR A 59 -7.61 -11.09 5.30
CA THR A 59 -6.19 -11.20 4.97
C THR A 59 -5.79 -10.24 3.85
N ILE A 60 -6.62 -10.08 2.82
CA ILE A 60 -6.33 -9.21 1.68
C ILE A 60 -6.57 -7.73 2.05
N SER A 61 -7.62 -7.45 2.82
CA SER A 61 -8.03 -6.07 3.14
C SER A 61 -7.26 -5.45 4.32
N CYS A 62 -6.43 -6.21 5.04
CA CYS A 62 -5.64 -5.67 6.15
C CYS A 62 -4.67 -4.56 5.69
N ALA A 63 -4.18 -4.64 4.46
CA ALA A 63 -3.34 -3.60 3.86
C ALA A 63 -4.06 -2.24 3.80
N LEU A 64 -5.35 -2.22 3.45
CA LEU A 64 -6.17 -1.00 3.43
C LEU A 64 -6.32 -0.40 4.82
N LEU A 65 -6.48 -1.24 5.85
CA LEU A 65 -6.54 -0.80 7.24
C LEU A 65 -5.22 -0.15 7.68
N GLY A 66 -4.08 -0.72 7.24
CA GLY A 66 -2.77 -0.10 7.37
C GLY A 66 -2.66 1.26 6.67
N CYS A 67 -3.20 1.39 5.46
CA CYS A 67 -3.24 2.67 4.74
C CYS A 67 -4.05 3.75 5.48
N VAL A 68 -5.17 3.39 6.10
CA VAL A 68 -5.97 4.33 6.92
C VAL A 68 -5.17 4.82 8.12
N ILE A 69 -4.51 3.91 8.84
CA ILE A 69 -3.66 4.26 9.98
C ILE A 69 -2.49 5.15 9.51
N GLY A 70 -1.83 4.78 8.40
CA GLY A 70 -0.75 5.56 7.81
C GLY A 70 -1.19 6.98 7.44
N ALA A 71 -2.37 7.13 6.81
CA ALA A 71 -2.93 8.43 6.46
C ALA A 71 -3.26 9.27 7.69
N ALA A 72 -3.79 8.66 8.76
CA ALA A 72 -4.06 9.36 10.01
C ALA A 72 -2.79 9.86 10.70
N LEU A 73 -1.70 9.09 10.63
CA LEU A 73 -0.41 9.45 11.23
C LEU A 73 0.45 10.37 10.35
N ALA A 74 0.17 10.47 9.05
CA ALA A 74 0.96 11.25 8.10
C ALA A 74 1.06 12.74 8.49
N GLY A 75 -0.03 13.34 8.98
CA GLY A 75 -0.07 14.74 9.42
C GLY A 75 0.91 15.07 10.56
N PRO A 76 0.79 14.43 11.74
CA PRO A 76 1.70 14.68 12.86
C PRO A 76 3.14 14.26 12.54
N ILE A 77 3.36 13.18 11.79
CA ILE A 77 4.71 12.78 11.37
C ILE A 77 5.31 13.88 10.49
N SER A 78 4.60 14.33 9.45
CA SER A 78 5.12 15.33 8.52
C SER A 78 5.48 16.66 9.20
N THR A 79 4.76 17.00 10.27
CA THR A 79 5.02 18.22 11.05
C THR A 79 6.32 18.12 11.86
N ASN A 80 6.67 16.93 12.36
CA ASN A 80 7.84 16.74 13.21
C ASN A 80 9.14 16.49 12.43
N ILE A 81 9.08 15.75 11.32
CA ILE A 81 10.28 15.34 10.55
C ILE A 81 10.43 16.06 9.21
N GLY A 82 9.45 16.87 8.79
CA GLY A 82 9.33 17.40 7.43
C GLY A 82 8.41 16.54 6.56
N ARG A 83 8.12 16.96 5.31
CA ARG A 83 7.53 16.02 4.34
C ARG A 83 8.50 14.87 4.11
#